data_AF-A0ABD1J1W8-F1
#
_entry.id   AF-A0ABD1J1W8-F1
#
_cell.length_a   1.000
_cell.length_b   1.000
_cell.length_c   1.000
_cell.angle_alpha   90.00
_cell.angle_beta   90.00
_cell.angle_gamma   90.00
#
_symmetry.space_group_name_H-M   'P 1'
#
loop_
_entity.id
_entity.type
_entity.pdbx_description
1 polymer ?
#
loop_
_entity_poly.entity_id
_entity_poly.type
_entity_poly.pdbx_seq_one_letter_code
_entity_poly.pdbx_strand_id
1 'polypeptide(L)'
;MLVVRFFEGDANVQGILVKVQDALGAYDPLILTDGQGNEILDSEGTRGSLYWKQSARKILAIPEMQFMELKSGKRRRSARNDEAVGLQEAYDKIEEVVMAAQSLPDVTEAIKKLSQLAIESRSSIHILTEDLHSAAVYAKVSNAKIKYLKMK
;
A
#
# COMPACT_ATOMS: atom_id res chain seq x y z
N MET A 1 29.76 -29.01 -22.20
CA MET A 1 28.39 -28.72 -22.68
C MET A 1 27.72 -30.05 -22.96
N LEU A 2 26.64 -30.37 -22.26
CA LEU A 2 25.89 -31.61 -22.44
C LEU A 2 24.77 -31.40 -23.46
N VAL A 3 24.58 -32.33 -24.40
CA VAL A 3 23.47 -32.29 -25.35
C VAL A 3 22.57 -33.48 -25.08
N VAL A 4 21.34 -33.21 -24.61
CA VAL A 4 20.34 -34.23 -24.33
C VAL A 4 19.26 -34.21 -25.41
N ARG A 5 18.93 -35.38 -25.94
CA ARG A 5 17.82 -35.55 -26.89
C ARG A 5 16.59 -36.04 -26.14
N PHE A 6 15.45 -35.40 -26.39
CA PHE A 6 14.19 -35.72 -25.75
C PHE A 6 13.04 -35.68 -26.76
N PHE A 7 12.02 -36.49 -26.52
CA PHE A 7 10.77 -36.44 -27.27
C PHE A 7 9.80 -35.44 -26.62
N GLU A 8 8.72 -35.09 -27.32
CA GLU A 8 7.75 -34.12 -26.79
C GLU A 8 7.14 -34.55 -25.45
N GLY A 9 6.90 -35.85 -25.24
CA GLY A 9 6.43 -36.38 -23.95
C GLY A 9 7.42 -36.26 -22.80
N ASP A 10 8.72 -36.24 -23.12
CA ASP A 10 9.81 -36.09 -22.15
C ASP A 10 10.15 -34.62 -21.85
N ALA A 11 9.54 -33.68 -22.59
CA ALA A 11 9.84 -32.25 -22.54
C ALA A 11 9.23 -31.58 -21.31
N ASN A 12 9.45 -32.14 -20.12
CA ASN A 12 9.05 -31.62 -18.82
C ASN A 12 10.24 -31.70 -17.87
N VAL A 13 10.19 -31.01 -16.73
CA VAL A 13 11.35 -30.89 -15.83
C VAL A 13 11.88 -32.26 -15.40
N GLN A 14 10.98 -33.19 -15.03
CA GLN A 14 11.36 -34.53 -14.59
C GLN A 14 11.97 -35.37 -15.71
N GLY A 15 11.35 -35.35 -16.90
CA GLY A 15 11.84 -36.07 -18.07
C GLY A 15 13.22 -35.59 -18.52
N ILE A 16 13.48 -34.28 -18.46
CA ILE A 16 14.79 -33.71 -18.74
C ILE A 16 15.80 -34.09 -17.64
N LEU A 17 15.42 -34.01 -16.37
CA LEU A 17 16.29 -34.38 -15.24
C LEU A 17 16.78 -35.82 -15.34
N VAL A 18 15.88 -36.78 -15.57
CA VAL A 18 16.23 -38.20 -15.71
C VAL A 18 17.26 -38.39 -16.82
N LYS A 19 17.02 -37.80 -17.99
CA LYS A 19 17.97 -37.91 -19.11
C LYS A 19 19.31 -37.23 -18.84
N VAL A 20 19.31 -36.13 -18.10
CA VAL A 20 20.55 -35.45 -17.69
C VAL A 20 21.33 -36.31 -16.70
N GLN A 21 20.66 -36.91 -15.72
CA GLN A 21 21.26 -37.83 -14.75
C GLN A 21 21.85 -39.05 -15.44
N ASP A 22 21.07 -39.69 -16.33
CA ASP A 22 21.50 -40.83 -17.14
C ASP A 22 22.75 -40.47 -17.98
N ALA A 23 22.75 -39.29 -18.62
CA ALA A 23 23.85 -38.85 -19.46
C ALA A 23 25.10 -38.43 -18.66
N LEU A 24 24.94 -38.02 -17.41
CA LEU A 24 26.04 -37.72 -16.50
C LEU A 24 26.57 -38.96 -15.77
N GLY A 25 25.82 -40.07 -15.78
CA GLY A 25 26.12 -41.25 -14.95
C GLY A 25 26.08 -40.94 -13.44
N ALA A 26 25.35 -39.89 -13.07
CA ALA A 26 25.29 -39.38 -11.71
C ALA A 26 23.93 -39.71 -11.11
N TYR A 27 23.94 -40.42 -9.98
CA TYR A 27 22.74 -40.77 -9.21
C TYR A 27 22.37 -39.72 -8.17
N ASP A 28 23.24 -38.73 -7.95
CA ASP A 28 22.97 -37.66 -7.00
C ASP A 28 21.79 -36.79 -7.48
N PRO A 29 20.93 -36.31 -6.57
CA PRO A 29 19.83 -35.42 -6.91
C PRO A 29 20.33 -34.14 -7.58
N LEU A 30 19.75 -33.84 -8.75
CA LEU A 30 20.03 -32.63 -9.52
C LEU A 30 18.80 -31.71 -9.56
N ILE A 31 19.06 -30.41 -9.62
CA ILE A 31 18.08 -29.36 -9.82
C ILE A 31 18.40 -28.65 -11.14
N LEU A 32 17.36 -28.41 -11.96
CA LEU A 32 17.49 -27.56 -13.15
C LEU A 32 17.30 -26.11 -12.77
N THR A 33 18.22 -25.26 -13.21
CA THR A 33 18.16 -23.83 -13.00
C THR A 33 18.28 -23.07 -14.32
N ASP A 34 17.71 -21.87 -14.36
CA ASP A 34 17.94 -20.92 -15.43
C ASP A 34 19.35 -20.30 -15.36
N GLY A 35 19.71 -19.50 -16.36
CA GLY A 35 20.99 -18.79 -16.38
C GLY A 35 21.20 -17.78 -15.25
N GLN A 36 20.17 -17.47 -14.44
CA GLN A 36 20.23 -16.58 -13.27
C GLN A 36 20.31 -17.36 -11.95
N GLY A 37 20.27 -18.69 -12.01
CA GLY A 37 20.28 -19.59 -10.85
C GLY A 37 18.93 -19.70 -10.14
N ASN A 38 17.81 -19.44 -10.84
CA ASN A 38 16.47 -19.75 -10.34
C ASN A 38 16.11 -21.18 -10.73
N GLU A 39 15.48 -21.90 -9.82
CA GLU A 39 14.96 -23.25 -10.07
C GLU A 39 13.83 -23.23 -11.09
N ILE A 40 13.92 -24.15 -12.05
CA ILE A 40 12.88 -24.38 -13.05
C ILE A 40 11.90 -25.40 -12.46
N LEU A 41 10.70 -24.95 -12.13
CA LEU A 41 9.65 -25.78 -11.56
C LEU A 41 8.84 -26.46 -12.67
N ASP A 42 8.33 -27.67 -12.39
CA ASP A 42 7.40 -28.33 -13.31
C ASP A 42 6.04 -27.64 -13.25
N SER A 43 5.59 -27.15 -14.40
CA SER A 43 4.34 -26.43 -14.58
C SER A 43 3.89 -26.59 -16.03
N GLU A 44 2.65 -26.23 -16.35
CA GLU A 44 2.18 -26.25 -17.73
C GLU A 44 3.07 -25.41 -18.67
N GLY A 45 3.59 -24.28 -18.19
CA GLY A 45 4.48 -23.40 -18.95
C GLY A 45 5.90 -23.92 -19.16
N THR A 46 6.32 -24.97 -18.46
CA THR A 46 7.63 -25.62 -18.60
C THR A 46 7.54 -26.99 -19.26
N ARG A 47 6.36 -27.35 -19.78
CA ARG A 47 6.09 -28.56 -20.55
C ARG A 47 6.11 -28.29 -22.04
N GLY A 48 6.50 -29.31 -22.79
CA GLY A 48 6.60 -29.26 -24.25
C GLY A 48 7.87 -28.56 -24.74
N SER A 49 8.27 -28.85 -25.97
CA SER A 49 9.56 -28.41 -26.50
C SER A 49 9.67 -26.90 -26.72
N LEU A 50 8.55 -26.17 -26.73
CA LEU A 50 8.51 -24.70 -26.87
C LEU A 50 9.28 -23.99 -25.76
N TYR A 51 9.18 -24.46 -24.51
CA TYR A 51 9.93 -23.88 -23.39
C TYR A 51 11.43 -24.17 -23.53
N TRP A 52 11.78 -25.42 -23.82
CA TRP A 52 13.17 -25.91 -23.81
C TRP A 52 14.00 -25.48 -25.02
N LYS A 53 13.38 -25.09 -26.14
CA LYS A 53 14.06 -24.67 -27.38
C LYS A 53 14.31 -23.16 -27.50
N GLN A 54 14.00 -22.36 -26.48
CA GLN A 54 14.16 -20.90 -26.56
C GLN A 54 15.62 -20.48 -26.75
N SER A 55 15.91 -19.77 -27.86
CA SER A 55 17.25 -19.51 -28.40
C SER A 55 18.20 -18.64 -27.54
N ALA A 56 17.81 -18.28 -26.31
CA ALA A 56 18.65 -17.48 -25.40
C ALA A 56 18.72 -18.07 -23.98
N ARG A 57 18.05 -19.19 -23.72
CA ARG A 57 17.92 -19.72 -22.37
C ARG A 57 19.06 -20.70 -22.08
N LYS A 58 19.97 -20.29 -21.19
CA LYS A 58 20.92 -21.23 -20.56
C LYS A 58 20.17 -22.00 -19.48
N ILE A 59 20.32 -23.32 -19.51
CA ILE A 59 19.80 -24.23 -18.49
C ILE A 59 20.99 -24.94 -17.87
N LEU A 60 21.04 -24.97 -16.55
CA LEU A 60 22.13 -25.57 -15.78
C LEU A 60 21.54 -26.67 -14.90
N ALA A 61 22.18 -27.83 -14.90
CA ALA A 61 21.90 -28.86 -13.92
C ALA A 61 22.94 -28.77 -12.80
N ILE A 62 22.48 -28.59 -11.57
CA ILE A 62 23.34 -28.43 -10.40
C ILE A 62 22.95 -29.43 -9.32
N PRO A 63 23.91 -29.96 -8.53
CA PRO A 63 23.60 -30.80 -7.38
C PRO A 63 22.69 -30.08 -6.39
N GLU A 64 21.69 -30.77 -5.86
CA GLU A 64 20.71 -30.20 -4.93
C GLU A 64 21.38 -29.58 -3.69
N MET A 65 22.42 -30.24 -3.15
CA MET A 65 23.20 -29.72 -2.02
C MET A 65 23.79 -28.34 -2.31
N GLN A 66 24.41 -28.17 -3.48
CA GLN A 66 24.98 -26.88 -3.89
C GLN A 66 23.89 -25.82 -4.08
N PHE A 67 22.73 -26.21 -4.62
CA PHE A 67 21.60 -25.30 -4.78
C PHE A 67 21.07 -24.78 -3.43
N MET A 68 20.94 -25.66 -2.44
CA MET A 68 20.47 -25.29 -1.10
C MET A 68 21.45 -24.37 -0.39
N GLU A 69 22.76 -24.64 -0.50
CA GLU A 69 23.81 -23.76 0.00
C GLU A 69 23.71 -22.35 -0.62
N LEU A 70 23.55 -22.27 -1.96
CA LEU A 70 23.38 -21.00 -2.68
C LEU A 70 22.12 -20.25 -2.27
N LYS A 71 20.98 -20.94 -2.07
CA LYS A 71 19.75 -20.31 -1.56
C LYS A 71 19.92 -19.81 -0.13
N SER A 72 20.61 -20.55 0.74
CA SER A 72 20.86 -20.13 2.12
C SER A 72 21.71 -18.84 2.18
N GLY A 73 22.73 -18.73 1.31
CA GLY A 73 23.57 -17.54 1.20
C GLY A 73 22.89 -16.34 0.53
N LYS A 74 21.94 -16.57 -0.40
CA LYS A 74 21.09 -15.50 -0.98
C LYS A 74 20.04 -15.01 0.03
N ARG A 75 19.36 -15.92 0.76
CA ARG A 75 18.38 -15.55 1.81
C ARG A 75 19.00 -14.67 2.89
N ARG A 76 20.23 -14.98 3.33
CA ARG A 76 20.97 -14.15 4.29
C ARG A 76 21.28 -12.73 3.79
N ARG A 77 21.41 -12.53 2.47
CA ARG A 77 21.64 -11.21 1.87
C ARG A 77 20.35 -10.44 1.63
N SER A 78 19.28 -11.10 1.21
CA SER A 78 17.95 -10.48 1.02
C SER A 78 17.33 -10.06 2.36
N ALA A 79 17.36 -10.94 3.37
CA ALA A 79 16.78 -10.66 4.68
C ALA A 79 17.38 -9.41 5.34
N ARG A 80 18.70 -9.18 5.20
CA ARG A 80 19.36 -7.98 5.72
C ARG A 80 18.93 -6.69 5.01
N ASN A 81 18.51 -6.77 3.75
CA ASN A 81 18.16 -5.59 2.98
C ASN A 81 16.68 -5.25 3.14
N ASP A 82 15.80 -6.26 3.12
CA ASP A 82 14.35 -6.05 3.23
C ASP A 82 13.93 -5.62 4.65
N GLU A 83 14.57 -6.16 5.69
CA GLU A 83 14.28 -5.78 7.09
C GLU A 83 14.78 -4.36 7.42
N ALA A 84 15.96 -3.97 6.92
CA ALA A 84 16.51 -2.64 7.13
C ALA A 84 15.73 -1.55 6.37
N VAL A 85 15.32 -1.83 5.12
CA VAL A 85 14.52 -0.90 4.31
C VAL A 85 13.10 -0.79 4.86
N GLY A 86 12.46 -1.90 5.20
CA GLY A 86 11.09 -1.89 5.75
C GLY A 86 11.02 -1.21 7.12
N LEU A 87 12.05 -1.35 7.96
CA LEU A 87 12.11 -0.68 9.26
C LEU A 87 12.32 0.83 9.11
N GLN A 88 13.18 1.26 8.19
CA GLN A 88 13.39 2.69 7.91
C GLN A 88 12.11 3.36 7.37
N GLU A 89 11.42 2.72 6.41
CA GLU A 89 10.14 3.22 5.91
C GLU A 89 9.07 3.32 7.01
N ALA A 90 9.07 2.41 7.98
CA ALA A 90 8.18 2.48 9.13
C ALA A 90 8.52 3.65 10.05
N TYR A 91 9.80 3.91 10.30
CA TYR A 91 10.25 5.07 11.07
C TYR A 91 9.85 6.39 10.41
N ASP A 92 10.08 6.53 9.10
CA ASP A 92 9.75 7.74 8.35
C ASP A 92 8.24 8.04 8.40
N LYS A 93 7.40 7.01 8.24
CA LYS A 93 5.93 7.14 8.36
C LYS A 93 5.48 7.51 9.76
N ILE A 94 6.13 6.97 10.79
CA ILE A 94 5.81 7.31 12.19
C ILE A 94 6.17 8.77 12.45
N GLU A 95 7.34 9.23 12.00
CA GLU A 95 7.77 10.62 12.15
C GLU A 95 6.81 11.59 11.46
N GLU A 96 6.38 11.29 10.23
CA GLU A 96 5.38 12.09 9.50
C GLU A 96 4.07 12.25 10.30
N VAL A 97 3.55 11.14 10.85
CA VAL A 97 2.31 11.16 11.65
C VAL A 97 2.51 11.95 12.95
N VAL A 98 3.66 11.83 13.60
CA VAL A 98 3.98 12.60 14.81
C VAL A 98 3.99 14.09 14.51
N MET A 99 4.65 14.50 13.42
CA MET A 99 4.71 15.91 13.00
C MET A 99 3.31 16.46 12.67
N ALA A 100 2.48 15.68 11.98
CA ALA A 100 1.10 16.07 11.69
C ALA A 100 0.26 16.22 12.98
N ALA A 101 0.38 15.26 13.89
CA ALA A 101 -0.40 15.21 15.13
C ALA A 101 -0.08 16.37 16.09
N GLN A 102 1.15 16.89 16.09
CA GLN A 102 1.56 18.02 16.92
C GLN A 102 0.75 19.29 16.66
N SER A 103 0.23 19.47 15.45
CA SER A 103 -0.57 20.66 15.08
C SER A 103 -2.07 20.54 15.39
N LEU A 104 -2.57 19.35 15.70
CA LEU A 104 -4.00 19.10 15.95
C LEU A 104 -4.58 19.81 17.18
N PRO A 105 -3.85 19.96 18.31
CA PRO A 105 -4.36 20.71 19.46
C PRO A 105 -4.68 22.16 19.13
N ASP A 106 -3.80 22.83 18.37
CA ASP A 106 -3.98 24.22 17.96
C ASP A 106 -5.18 24.38 17.02
N VAL A 107 -5.34 23.45 16.07
CA VAL A 107 -6.52 23.39 15.19
C VAL A 107 -7.80 23.18 16.01
N THR A 108 -7.76 22.31 17.01
CA THR A 108 -8.89 22.04 17.90
C THR A 108 -9.26 23.28 18.72
N GLU A 109 -8.27 24.03 19.21
CA GLU A 109 -8.48 25.28 19.93
C GLU A 109 -9.10 26.35 19.03
N ALA A 110 -8.60 26.51 17.80
CA ALA A 110 -9.15 27.43 16.82
C ALA A 110 -10.63 27.11 16.51
N ILE A 111 -10.97 25.84 16.31
CA ILE A 111 -12.36 25.39 16.09
C ILE A 111 -13.24 25.74 17.30
N LYS A 112 -12.76 25.52 18.53
CA LYS A 112 -13.51 25.87 19.75
C LYS A 112 -13.77 27.38 19.84
N LYS A 113 -12.76 28.21 19.57
CA LYS A 113 -12.90 29.68 19.58
C LYS A 113 -13.90 30.15 18.52
N LEU A 114 -13.80 29.63 17.29
CA LEU A 114 -14.73 29.96 16.21
C LEU A 114 -16.16 29.53 16.53
N SER A 115 -16.34 28.35 17.12
CA SER A 115 -17.65 27.85 17.55
C SER A 115 -18.27 28.77 18.61
N GLN A 116 -17.49 29.18 19.61
CA GLN A 116 -17.94 30.09 20.66
C GLN A 116 -18.36 31.45 20.08
N LEU A 117 -17.54 32.04 19.21
CA LEU A 117 -17.86 33.30 18.54
C LEU A 117 -19.13 33.20 17.68
N ALA A 118 -19.36 32.08 17.01
CA ALA A 118 -20.56 31.86 16.22
C ALA A 118 -21.83 31.78 17.10
N ILE A 119 -21.74 31.14 18.27
CA ILE A 119 -22.84 31.05 19.25
C ILE A 119 -23.14 32.45 19.82
N GLU A 120 -22.12 33.19 20.22
CA GLU A 120 -22.25 34.54 20.76
C GLU A 120 -22.84 35.50 19.72
N SER A 121 -22.32 35.49 18.49
CA SER A 121 -22.85 36.30 17.39
C SER A 121 -24.32 36.00 17.11
N ARG A 122 -24.71 34.72 17.08
CA ARG A 122 -26.12 34.33 16.88
C ARG A 122 -27.02 34.84 18.01
N SER A 123 -26.52 34.79 19.25
CA SER A 123 -27.26 35.25 20.43
C SER A 123 -27.42 36.78 20.43
N SER A 124 -26.36 37.52 20.11
CA SER A 124 -26.41 38.99 19.98
C SER A 124 -27.34 39.44 18.86
N ILE A 125 -27.33 38.77 17.70
CA ILE A 125 -28.27 39.07 16.61
C ILE A 125 -29.71 38.86 17.06
N HIS A 126 -30.00 37.77 17.79
CA HIS A 126 -31.35 37.49 18.30
C HIS A 126 -31.85 38.59 19.26
N ILE A 127 -31.02 39.01 20.20
CA ILE A 127 -31.37 40.07 21.17
C ILE A 127 -31.65 41.39 20.44
N LEU A 128 -30.78 41.79 19.51
CA LEU A 128 -30.96 43.02 18.73
C LEU A 128 -32.25 42.98 17.90
N THR A 129 -32.63 41.82 17.37
CA THR A 129 -33.90 41.67 16.63
C THR A 129 -35.14 41.77 17.52
N GLU A 130 -35.09 41.26 18.74
CA GLU A 130 -36.19 41.38 19.71
C GLU A 130 -36.36 42.83 20.21
N ASP A 131 -35.25 43.52 20.47
CA ASP A 131 -35.25 44.92 20.89
C ASP A 131 -35.81 45.84 19.79
N LEU A 132 -35.39 45.62 18.54
CA LEU A 132 -35.93 46.34 17.37
C LEU A 132 -37.44 46.08 17.19
N HIS A 133 -37.88 44.84 17.41
CA HIS A 133 -39.31 44.49 17.31
C HIS A 133 -40.13 45.18 18.40
N SER A 134 -39.67 45.14 19.66
CA SER A 134 -40.31 45.84 20.78
C SER A 134 -40.36 47.35 20.54
N ALA A 135 -39.25 47.98 20.14
CA ALA A 135 -39.21 49.42 19.86
C ALA A 135 -40.19 49.81 18.73
N ALA A 136 -40.29 48.99 17.68
CA ALA A 136 -41.24 49.21 16.59
C ALA A 136 -42.70 49.09 17.04
N VAL A 137 -43.01 48.15 17.94
CA VAL A 137 -44.35 48.01 18.53
C VAL A 137 -44.70 49.22 19.40
N TYR A 138 -43.79 49.64 20.29
CA TYR A 138 -44.01 50.82 21.14
C TYR A 138 -44.22 52.10 20.31
N ALA A 139 -43.44 52.31 19.24
CA ALA A 139 -43.58 53.45 18.35
C ALA A 139 -44.93 53.46 17.60
N LYS A 140 -45.47 52.30 17.23
CA LYS A 140 -46.80 52.20 16.60
C LYS A 140 -47.91 52.58 17.59
N VAL A 141 -47.84 52.08 18.83
CA VAL A 141 -48.84 52.34 19.87
C VAL A 141 -48.83 53.82 20.29
N SER A 142 -47.65 54.42 20.46
CA SER A 142 -47.53 55.84 20.82
C SER A 142 -48.06 56.76 19.72
N ASN A 143 -47.74 56.47 18.44
CA ASN A 143 -48.28 57.22 17.30
C ASN A 143 -49.81 57.11 17.19
N ALA A 144 -50.38 55.92 17.43
CA ALA A 144 -51.82 55.74 17.49
C ALA A 144 -52.44 56.62 18.59
N LYS A 145 -51.86 56.60 19.80
CA LYS A 145 -52.33 57.40 20.94
C LYS A 145 -52.28 58.91 20.68
N ILE A 146 -51.22 59.41 20.05
CA ILE A 146 -51.09 60.82 19.66
C ILE A 146 -52.17 61.21 18.63
N LYS A 147 -52.45 60.33 17.66
CA LYS A 147 -53.48 60.57 16.65
C LYS A 147 -54.88 60.67 17.28
N TYR A 148 -55.21 59.81 18.25
CA TYR A 148 -56.48 59.88 18.99
C TYR A 148 -56.63 61.17 19.83
N LEU A 149 -55.56 61.67 20.42
CA LEU A 149 -55.58 62.91 21.22
C LEU A 149 -55.74 64.16 20.38
N LYS A 150 -55.32 64.16 19.10
CA LYS A 150 -55.51 65.28 18.16
C LYS A 150 -56.91 65.33 17.52
N MET A 151 -57.73 64.29 17.72
CA MET A 151 -59.09 64.18 17.17
C MET A 151 -60.19 64.52 18.21
N LYS A 152 -59.79 64.88 19.43
CA LYS A 152 -60.66 65.42 20.48
C LYS A 152 -60.35 66.89 20.69
#